data_AF-A0A850JH56-F1
#
_entry.id   AF-A0A850JH56-F1
#
_cell.length_a   1.000
_cell.length_b   1.000
_cell.length_c   1.000
_cell.angle_alpha   90.00
_cell.angle_beta   90.00
_cell.angle_gamma   90.00
#
_symmetry.space_group_name_H-M   'P 1'
#
loop_
_entity.id
_entity.type
_entity.pdbx_description
1 polymer ?
#
loop_
_entity_poly.entity_id
_entity_poly.type
_entity_poly.pdbx_seq_one_letter_code
_entity_poly.pdbx_strand_id
1 'polypeptide(L)'
;MRTLRHGSSPLVPHQLFPPGGEVNATGVALEWGREIRPTPQGQPVTGAEPGTVRPGGRTARVRDAVRDATLAELAEHGYPGLTVDGVAARSGVHKTTVYRRWGDADGLIADVLGRAAAEPWPVPDTGTLAGDLRALARLVLTGLTDPAQGPVTRAFVLAAAHSADAARALHAFYARRHEQSAAIVERAAARGEVPAGTDPAEVVRAAVAPLYH
;
A
#
# COMPACT_ATOMS: atom_id res chain seq x y z
N MET A 1 56.31 3.51 -42.82
CA MET A 1 56.18 2.18 -42.18
C MET A 1 55.37 2.33 -40.91
N ARG A 2 54.30 1.55 -40.80
CA ARG A 2 53.32 1.48 -39.70
C ARG A 2 53.94 0.84 -38.45
N THR A 3 53.71 1.43 -37.28
CA THR A 3 53.51 0.72 -36.00
C THR A 3 52.77 1.64 -35.02
N LEU A 4 51.44 1.51 -34.95
CA LEU A 4 50.62 2.08 -33.86
C LEU A 4 50.57 1.05 -32.73
N ARG A 5 51.16 1.36 -31.57
CA ARG A 5 50.91 0.63 -30.31
C ARG A 5 49.83 1.38 -29.53
N HIS A 6 48.76 0.67 -29.21
CA HIS A 6 47.72 1.07 -28.26
C HIS A 6 48.29 1.07 -26.84
N GLY A 7 48.20 2.22 -26.17
CA GLY A 7 48.36 2.35 -24.73
C GLY A 7 47.01 2.67 -24.11
N SER A 8 46.37 1.67 -23.52
CA SER A 8 45.15 1.79 -22.73
C SER A 8 45.43 2.58 -21.45
N SER A 9 44.64 3.62 -21.20
CA SER A 9 44.50 4.25 -19.89
C SER A 9 43.01 4.23 -19.52
N PRO A 10 42.62 3.79 -18.30
CA PRO A 10 41.22 3.55 -17.96
C PRO A 10 40.50 4.87 -17.73
N LEU A 11 39.50 5.13 -18.56
CA LEU A 11 38.50 6.17 -18.31
C LEU A 11 37.61 5.69 -17.16
N VAL A 12 37.66 6.43 -16.06
CA VAL A 12 36.74 6.33 -14.93
C VAL A 12 35.43 7.02 -15.34
N PRO A 13 34.28 6.33 -15.44
CA PRO A 13 33.00 6.99 -15.69
C PRO A 13 32.40 7.42 -14.35
N HIS A 14 32.60 8.69 -13.99
CA HIS A 14 31.75 9.36 -13.03
C HIS A 14 30.48 9.84 -13.76
N GLN A 15 29.34 9.35 -13.27
CA GLN A 15 28.00 9.98 -13.30
C GLN A 15 27.24 10.08 -14.62
N LEU A 16 26.27 9.17 -14.80
CA LEU A 16 24.96 9.53 -15.33
C LEU A 16 23.88 8.47 -15.01
N PHE A 17 23.59 8.21 -13.73
CA PHE A 17 22.32 7.61 -13.25
C PHE A 17 22.23 7.87 -11.74
N PRO A 18 21.13 8.45 -11.19
CA PRO A 18 20.91 8.38 -9.76
C PRO A 18 20.67 6.92 -9.34
N PRO A 19 21.21 6.46 -8.20
CA PRO A 19 21.00 5.11 -7.71
C PRO A 19 19.53 4.89 -7.36
N GLY A 20 19.08 3.64 -7.49
CA GLY A 20 17.69 3.22 -7.44
C GLY A 20 16.83 3.92 -6.39
N GLY A 21 15.71 4.48 -6.85
CA GLY A 21 14.56 4.69 -5.99
C GLY A 21 13.97 3.32 -5.67
N GLU A 22 14.30 2.80 -4.49
CA GLU A 22 13.59 1.67 -3.89
C GLU A 22 12.12 2.05 -3.74
N VAL A 23 11.30 1.70 -4.72
CA VAL A 23 9.85 1.56 -4.53
C VAL A 23 9.63 0.23 -3.82
N ASN A 24 10.00 0.15 -2.54
CA ASN A 24 9.62 -0.99 -1.72
C ASN A 24 8.14 -0.83 -1.32
N ALA A 25 7.46 -1.95 -1.05
CA ALA A 25 6.14 -1.94 -0.42
C ALA A 25 6.17 -1.20 0.94
N THR A 26 7.35 -1.05 1.52
CA THR A 26 7.66 -0.22 2.68
C THR A 26 7.35 1.27 2.42
N GLY A 27 7.33 1.82 1.20
CA GLY A 27 6.97 3.23 0.96
C GLY A 27 5.51 3.54 1.30
N VAL A 28 4.61 2.66 0.85
CA VAL A 28 3.17 2.76 1.11
C VAL A 28 2.82 2.38 2.55
N ALA A 29 3.73 1.78 3.32
CA ALA A 29 3.49 1.38 4.72
C ALA A 29 4.26 2.23 5.75
N LEU A 30 5.43 2.76 5.39
CA LEU A 30 6.26 3.63 6.22
C LEU A 30 5.75 5.07 6.26
N GLU A 31 5.06 5.51 5.21
CA GLU A 31 4.35 6.80 5.22
C GLU A 31 3.21 6.78 6.26
N TRP A 32 2.62 5.60 6.54
CA TRP A 32 1.48 5.44 7.44
C TRP A 32 1.88 5.30 8.93
N GLY A 33 3.18 5.21 9.24
CA GLY A 33 3.67 4.99 10.61
C GLY A 33 4.71 5.98 11.14
N ARG A 34 5.33 6.82 10.29
CA ARG A 34 6.45 7.68 10.73
C ARG A 34 6.07 9.11 11.12
N GLU A 35 4.85 9.57 10.87
CA GLU A 35 4.50 10.98 11.09
C GLU A 35 3.67 11.25 12.36
N ILE A 36 3.91 10.45 13.41
CA ILE A 36 3.42 10.78 14.75
C ILE A 36 4.38 11.80 15.40
N ARG A 37 4.26 13.07 15.00
CA ARG A 37 4.66 14.18 15.88
C ARG A 37 3.42 14.65 16.65
N PRO A 38 3.45 14.71 18.00
CA PRO A 38 2.39 15.38 18.74
C PRO A 38 2.34 16.84 18.29
N THR A 39 1.18 17.29 17.82
CA THR A 39 0.95 18.72 17.55
C THR A 39 1.01 19.45 18.90
N PRO A 40 1.92 20.42 19.09
CA PRO A 40 1.89 21.23 20.31
C PRO A 40 0.60 22.05 20.32
N GLN A 41 -0.17 21.92 21.40
CA GLN A 41 -1.38 22.69 21.63
C GLN A 41 -1.02 24.09 22.13
N GLY A 42 -1.41 25.13 21.38
CA GLY A 42 -1.56 26.48 21.91
C GLY A 42 -1.29 27.63 20.92
N GLN A 43 -2.35 28.32 20.47
CA GLN A 43 -2.64 29.76 20.70
C GLN A 43 -3.78 30.27 19.80
N PRO A 44 -4.57 31.27 20.23
CA PRO A 44 -5.72 31.77 19.49
C PRO A 44 -5.28 32.65 18.31
N VAL A 45 -5.71 32.29 17.10
CA VAL A 45 -5.54 33.14 15.92
C VAL A 45 -6.67 34.17 15.85
N THR A 46 -6.39 35.40 16.23
CA THR A 46 -7.20 36.57 15.85
C THR A 46 -6.92 36.95 14.40
N GLY A 47 -7.95 36.90 13.56
CA GLY A 47 -8.03 37.61 12.27
C GLY A 47 -7.53 36.85 11.04
N ALA A 48 -8.44 36.11 10.37
CA ALA A 48 -8.32 35.80 8.95
C ALA A 48 -9.72 35.70 8.32
N GLU A 49 -9.89 36.35 7.17
CA GLU A 49 -11.18 36.54 6.49
C GLU A 49 -11.89 35.24 6.08
N PRO A 50 -13.24 35.21 6.08
CA PRO A 50 -13.99 34.00 5.76
C PRO A 50 -14.18 33.80 4.25
N GLY A 51 -13.54 32.77 3.72
CA GLY A 51 -13.79 32.20 2.39
C GLY A 51 -12.48 31.93 1.64
N THR A 52 -11.97 30.71 1.55
CA THR A 52 -12.41 29.73 0.54
C THR A 52 -11.71 28.39 0.78
N VAL A 53 -12.07 27.66 1.83
CA VAL A 53 -11.69 26.24 1.93
C VAL A 53 -12.88 25.42 1.45
N ARG A 54 -12.76 24.80 0.27
CA ARG A 54 -13.74 23.80 -0.19
C ARG A 54 -13.93 22.76 0.92
N PRO A 55 -15.18 22.36 1.27
CA PRO A 55 -15.47 21.48 2.41
C PRO A 55 -14.76 20.12 2.41
N GLY A 56 -14.20 19.70 1.26
CA GLY A 56 -13.49 18.43 1.08
C GLY A 56 -12.26 18.25 1.97
N GLY A 57 -11.51 19.33 2.28
CA GLY A 57 -10.26 19.21 3.04
C GLY A 57 -10.44 18.74 4.49
N ARG A 58 -11.51 19.18 5.16
CA ARG A 58 -11.82 18.72 6.53
C ARG A 58 -12.36 17.28 6.53
N THR A 59 -13.14 16.92 5.51
CA THR A 59 -13.67 15.56 5.38
C THR A 59 -12.59 14.53 5.09
N ALA A 60 -11.62 14.87 4.22
CA ALA A 60 -10.48 14.02 3.93
C ALA A 60 -9.64 13.76 5.19
N ARG A 61 -9.23 14.82 5.91
CA ARG A 61 -8.48 14.69 7.17
C ARG A 61 -9.17 13.84 8.21
N VAL A 62 -10.51 13.95 8.33
CA VAL A 62 -11.28 13.09 9.25
C VAL A 62 -11.24 11.62 8.82
N ARG A 63 -11.28 11.33 7.52
CA ARG A 63 -11.17 9.95 7.04
C ARG A 63 -9.77 9.39 7.28
N ASP A 64 -8.74 10.18 7.00
CA ASP A 64 -7.35 9.76 7.18
C ASP A 64 -7.07 9.51 8.67
N ALA A 65 -7.48 10.40 9.57
CA ALA A 65 -7.34 10.18 11.02
C ALA A 65 -8.05 8.91 11.53
N VAL A 66 -9.23 8.58 10.97
CA VAL A 66 -9.95 7.34 11.34
C VAL A 66 -9.23 6.10 10.79
N ARG A 67 -8.66 6.16 9.59
CA ARG A 67 -7.89 5.06 9.00
C ARG A 67 -6.61 4.79 9.76
N ASP A 68 -5.87 5.84 10.08
CA ASP A 68 -4.63 5.73 10.87
C ASP A 68 -4.93 5.13 12.24
N ALA A 69 -6.00 5.60 12.91
CA ALA A 69 -6.45 5.02 14.17
C ALA A 69 -6.88 3.55 14.02
N THR A 70 -7.58 3.19 12.93
CA THR A 70 -8.00 1.81 12.67
C THR A 70 -6.80 0.88 12.50
N LEU A 71 -5.78 1.31 11.73
CA LEU A 71 -4.56 0.55 11.52
C LEU A 71 -3.76 0.37 12.81
N ALA A 72 -3.68 1.41 13.64
CA ALA A 72 -3.02 1.33 14.94
C ALA A 72 -3.76 0.38 15.91
N GLU A 73 -5.09 0.45 15.96
CA GLU A 73 -5.90 -0.50 16.75
C GLU A 73 -5.73 -1.94 16.28
N LEU A 74 -5.69 -2.19 14.96
CA LEU A 74 -5.42 -3.52 14.40
C LEU A 74 -4.01 -4.01 14.72
N ALA A 75 -3.02 -3.13 14.71
CA ALA A 75 -1.63 -3.47 15.02
C ALA A 75 -1.45 -3.83 16.50
N GLU A 76 -2.11 -3.11 17.40
CA GLU A 76 -1.98 -3.28 18.85
C GLU A 76 -2.89 -4.38 19.41
N HIS A 77 -4.13 -4.47 18.94
CA HIS A 77 -5.17 -5.31 19.55
C HIS A 77 -5.72 -6.40 18.60
N GLY A 78 -5.30 -6.40 17.33
CA GLY A 78 -5.82 -7.31 16.32
C GLY A 78 -7.29 -7.09 15.99
N TYR A 79 -7.85 -7.95 15.14
CA TYR A 79 -9.27 -7.88 14.76
C TYR A 79 -10.24 -8.03 15.95
N PRO A 80 -10.06 -8.98 16.89
CA PRO A 80 -10.98 -9.13 18.03
C PRO A 80 -11.04 -7.90 18.95
N GLY A 81 -9.98 -7.09 18.98
CA GLY A 81 -9.92 -5.86 19.77
C GLY A 81 -10.37 -4.60 19.02
N LEU A 82 -10.62 -4.67 17.70
CA LEU A 82 -11.02 -3.50 16.93
C LEU A 82 -12.45 -3.09 17.29
N THR A 83 -12.58 -1.88 17.84
CA THR A 83 -13.89 -1.30 18.17
C THR A 83 -14.04 0.11 17.62
N VAL A 84 -15.27 0.48 17.25
CA VAL A 84 -15.58 1.86 16.80
C VAL A 84 -15.28 2.89 17.89
N ASP A 85 -15.48 2.50 19.16
CA ASP A 85 -15.18 3.35 20.31
C ASP A 85 -13.67 3.58 20.48
N GLY A 86 -12.86 2.52 20.37
CA GLY A 86 -11.40 2.62 20.39
C GLY A 86 -10.88 3.51 19.27
N VAL A 87 -11.39 3.31 18.05
CA VAL A 87 -11.01 4.15 16.90
C VAL A 87 -11.46 5.60 17.07
N ALA A 88 -12.66 5.86 17.58
CA ALA A 88 -13.11 7.23 17.86
C ALA A 88 -12.22 7.92 18.91
N ALA A 89 -11.87 7.21 19.98
CA ALA A 89 -10.98 7.72 21.02
C ALA A 89 -9.59 8.03 20.47
N ARG A 90 -9.00 7.12 19.69
CA ARG A 90 -7.65 7.28 19.13
C ARG A 90 -7.57 8.35 18.03
N SER A 91 -8.56 8.39 17.13
CA SER A 91 -8.59 9.37 16.04
C SER A 91 -8.92 10.79 16.49
N GLY A 92 -9.46 10.97 17.70
CA GLY A 92 -10.00 12.24 18.18
C GLY A 92 -11.28 12.68 17.46
N VAL A 93 -11.88 11.81 16.63
CA VAL A 93 -13.12 12.09 15.91
C VAL A 93 -14.30 11.72 16.80
N HIS A 94 -15.30 12.61 16.89
CA HIS A 94 -16.47 12.40 17.72
C HIS A 94 -17.17 11.06 17.41
N LYS A 95 -17.48 10.28 18.44
CA LYS A 95 -18.08 8.93 18.34
C LYS A 95 -19.26 8.88 17.36
N THR A 96 -20.25 9.77 17.50
CA THR A 96 -21.41 9.83 16.59
C THR A 96 -21.04 10.00 15.11
N THR A 97 -19.94 10.70 14.82
CA THR A 97 -19.44 10.86 13.44
C THR A 97 -18.86 9.55 12.91
N VAL A 98 -18.14 8.80 13.75
CA VAL A 98 -17.56 7.51 13.36
C VAL A 98 -18.67 6.48 13.12
N TYR A 99 -19.58 6.31 14.07
CA TYR A 99 -20.73 5.39 13.92
C TYR A 99 -21.59 5.71 12.69
N ARG A 100 -21.92 6.99 12.45
CA ARG A 100 -22.74 7.36 11.29
C ARG A 100 -22.09 7.05 9.95
N ARG A 101 -20.75 7.11 9.87
CA ARG A 101 -20.01 6.99 8.59
C ARG A 101 -19.52 5.58 8.32
N TRP A 102 -19.02 4.89 9.33
CA TRP A 102 -18.43 3.56 9.17
C TRP A 102 -19.30 2.45 9.79
N GLY A 103 -20.24 2.77 10.68
CA GLY A 103 -21.11 1.78 11.31
C GLY A 103 -20.38 0.98 12.39
N ASP A 104 -19.61 -0.02 11.95
CA ASP A 104 -18.96 -1.04 12.78
C ASP A 104 -17.48 -1.26 12.38
N ALA A 105 -16.87 -2.30 12.95
CA ALA A 105 -15.48 -2.68 12.66
C ALA A 105 -15.26 -3.10 11.20
N ASP A 106 -16.25 -3.72 10.57
CA ASP A 106 -16.14 -4.19 9.19
C ASP A 106 -16.17 -2.99 8.22
N GLY A 107 -17.00 -1.98 8.50
CA GLY A 107 -16.99 -0.73 7.74
C GLY A 107 -15.68 0.06 7.86
N LEU A 108 -15.02 0.02 9.04
CA LEU A 108 -13.68 0.59 9.22
C LEU A 108 -12.64 -0.16 8.37
N ILE A 109 -12.65 -1.49 8.39
CA ILE A 109 -11.77 -2.34 7.58
C ILE A 109 -11.99 -2.07 6.08
N ALA A 110 -13.25 -2.01 5.65
CA ALA A 110 -13.59 -1.74 4.26
C ALA A 110 -13.07 -0.39 3.77
N ASP A 111 -13.13 0.66 4.59
CA ASP A 111 -12.60 1.98 4.21
C ASP A 111 -11.06 2.00 4.13
N VAL A 112 -10.37 1.31 5.05
CA VAL A 112 -8.90 1.16 5.00
C VAL A 112 -8.47 0.39 3.76
N LEU A 113 -9.07 -0.78 3.51
CA LEU A 113 -8.77 -1.61 2.34
C LEU A 113 -9.14 -0.89 1.03
N GLY A 114 -10.26 -0.17 1.01
CA GLY A 114 -10.68 0.64 -0.14
C GLY A 114 -9.70 1.77 -0.45
N ARG A 115 -9.15 2.45 0.57
CA ARG A 115 -8.10 3.46 0.37
C ARG A 115 -6.82 2.84 -0.17
N ALA A 116 -6.43 1.68 0.36
CA ALA A 116 -5.23 0.97 -0.07
C ALA A 116 -5.35 0.44 -1.50
N ALA A 117 -6.53 -0.05 -1.89
CA ALA A 117 -6.82 -0.53 -3.25
C ALA A 117 -6.80 0.58 -4.31
N ALA A 118 -7.01 1.84 -3.90
CA ALA A 118 -6.92 3.01 -4.78
C ALA A 118 -5.47 3.51 -4.96
N GLU A 119 -4.53 3.07 -4.13
CA GLU A 119 -3.13 3.50 -4.22
C GLU A 119 -2.40 2.73 -5.33
N PRO A 120 -1.53 3.38 -6.13
CA PRO A 120 -0.64 2.71 -7.04
C PRO A 120 0.11 1.54 -6.39
N TRP A 121 0.09 0.38 -7.05
CA TRP A 121 0.91 -0.76 -6.67
C TRP A 121 2.26 -0.67 -7.39
N PRO A 122 3.40 -0.83 -6.70
CA PRO A 122 4.71 -0.80 -7.35
C PRO A 122 4.91 -2.09 -8.16
N VAL A 123 4.42 -2.09 -9.40
CA VAL A 123 4.55 -3.20 -10.33
C VAL A 123 6.02 -3.31 -10.77
N PRO A 124 6.72 -4.42 -10.49
CA PRO A 124 8.10 -4.59 -10.91
C PRO A 124 8.26 -4.57 -12.43
N ASP A 125 9.42 -4.12 -12.91
CA ASP A 125 9.81 -4.18 -14.33
C ASP A 125 11.34 -4.41 -14.47
N THR A 126 11.76 -5.64 -14.23
CA THR A 126 13.14 -6.12 -14.37
C THR A 126 13.45 -6.55 -15.81
N GLY A 127 12.49 -6.47 -16.73
CA GLY A 127 12.65 -6.84 -18.13
C GLY A 127 12.50 -8.33 -18.47
N THR A 128 12.13 -9.19 -17.51
CA THR A 128 11.79 -10.61 -17.76
C THR A 128 10.59 -11.02 -16.93
N LEU A 129 9.74 -11.91 -17.44
CA LEU A 129 8.57 -12.40 -16.71
C LEU A 129 8.98 -13.04 -15.37
N ALA A 130 9.98 -13.91 -15.43
CA ALA A 130 10.44 -14.62 -14.23
C ALA A 130 11.10 -13.68 -13.21
N GLY A 131 11.73 -12.59 -13.65
CA GLY A 131 12.28 -11.56 -12.77
C GLY A 131 11.16 -10.75 -12.10
N ASP A 132 10.18 -10.31 -12.89
CA ASP A 132 9.04 -9.54 -12.42
C ASP A 132 8.18 -10.31 -11.42
N LEU A 133 7.83 -11.57 -11.72
CA LEU A 133 7.05 -12.42 -10.82
C LEU A 133 7.78 -12.71 -9.50
N ARG A 134 9.11 -12.90 -9.54
CA ARG A 134 9.91 -13.06 -8.31
C ARG A 134 9.97 -11.77 -7.49
N ALA A 135 10.12 -10.62 -8.15
CA ALA A 135 10.10 -9.33 -7.48
C ALA A 135 8.73 -9.06 -6.85
N LEU A 136 7.64 -9.41 -7.56
CA LEU A 136 6.27 -9.29 -7.04
C LEU A 136 6.05 -10.20 -5.83
N ALA A 137 6.46 -11.47 -5.91
CA ALA A 137 6.37 -12.40 -4.79
C ALA A 137 7.14 -11.90 -3.55
N ARG A 138 8.32 -11.29 -3.74
CA ARG A 138 9.07 -10.68 -2.64
C ARG A 138 8.34 -9.48 -2.03
N LEU A 139 7.73 -8.61 -2.85
CA LEU A 139 6.95 -7.48 -2.35
C LEU A 139 5.79 -7.95 -1.46
N VAL A 140 5.08 -9.00 -1.88
CA VAL A 140 3.99 -9.62 -1.11
C VAL A 140 4.54 -10.22 0.20
N LEU A 141 5.62 -11.00 0.12
CA LEU A 141 6.23 -11.63 1.29
C LEU A 141 6.74 -10.61 2.31
N THR A 142 7.38 -9.53 1.85
CA THR A 142 7.82 -8.44 2.73
C THR A 142 6.64 -7.85 3.48
N GLY A 143 5.51 -7.57 2.82
CA GLY A 143 4.32 -7.07 3.50
C GLY A 143 3.74 -8.04 4.55
N LEU A 144 3.76 -9.35 4.26
CA LEU A 144 3.26 -10.38 5.18
C LEU A 144 4.17 -10.59 6.41
N THR A 145 5.47 -10.47 6.23
CA THR A 145 6.50 -10.77 7.25
C THR A 145 7.03 -9.54 7.98
N ASP A 146 6.67 -8.34 7.54
CA ASP A 146 7.10 -7.10 8.17
C ASP A 146 6.61 -7.04 9.64
N PRO A 147 7.49 -6.78 10.62
CA PRO A 147 7.08 -6.75 12.02
C PRO A 147 6.02 -5.71 12.36
N ALA A 148 5.97 -4.59 11.63
CA ALA A 148 4.98 -3.53 11.82
C ALA A 148 3.68 -3.78 11.05
N GLN A 149 3.75 -4.33 9.83
CA GLN A 149 2.57 -4.53 8.96
C GLN A 149 1.97 -5.93 9.03
N GLY A 150 2.76 -6.93 9.42
CA GLY A 150 2.34 -8.31 9.57
C GLY A 150 1.14 -8.48 10.52
N PRO A 151 1.11 -7.84 11.70
CA PRO A 151 -0.06 -7.88 12.59
C PRO A 151 -1.34 -7.38 11.92
N VAL A 152 -1.28 -6.25 11.21
CA VAL A 152 -2.41 -5.67 10.49
C VAL A 152 -2.89 -6.60 9.37
N THR A 153 -1.95 -7.14 8.59
CA THR A 153 -2.28 -8.06 7.49
C THR A 153 -2.96 -9.33 8.00
N ARG A 154 -2.45 -9.92 9.09
CA ARG A 154 -3.09 -11.07 9.75
C ARG A 154 -4.47 -10.71 10.29
N ALA A 155 -4.65 -9.50 10.81
CA ALA A 155 -5.94 -9.04 11.30
C ALA A 155 -6.98 -8.92 10.18
N PHE A 156 -6.61 -8.46 8.98
CA PHE A 156 -7.51 -8.47 7.82
C PHE A 156 -7.90 -9.88 7.38
N VAL A 157 -6.95 -10.81 7.34
CA VAL A 157 -7.23 -12.21 7.00
C VAL A 157 -8.18 -12.84 8.03
N LEU A 158 -7.94 -12.58 9.33
CA LEU A 158 -8.83 -13.04 10.39
C LEU A 158 -10.22 -12.40 10.27
N ALA A 159 -10.32 -11.11 9.99
CA ALA A 159 -11.59 -10.44 9.76
C ALA A 159 -12.38 -11.08 8.61
N ALA A 160 -11.71 -11.37 7.49
CA ALA A 160 -12.32 -12.03 6.34
C ALA A 160 -12.82 -13.46 6.66
N ALA A 161 -12.20 -14.16 7.61
CA ALA A 161 -12.67 -15.47 8.06
C ALA A 161 -13.96 -15.40 8.90
N HIS A 162 -14.24 -14.26 9.53
CA HIS A 162 -15.38 -14.08 10.45
C HIS A 162 -16.50 -13.17 9.89
N SER A 163 -16.22 -12.36 8.88
CA SER A 163 -17.17 -11.43 8.27
C SER A 163 -17.15 -11.52 6.75
N ALA A 164 -18.33 -11.73 6.17
CA ALA A 164 -18.53 -11.70 4.73
C ALA A 164 -18.23 -10.32 4.12
N ASP A 165 -18.42 -9.25 4.90
CA ASP A 165 -18.21 -7.87 4.46
C ASP A 165 -16.72 -7.55 4.43
N ALA A 166 -15.99 -7.94 5.48
CA ALA A 166 -14.53 -7.88 5.50
C ALA A 166 -13.92 -8.74 4.39
N ALA A 167 -14.47 -9.94 4.13
CA ALA A 167 -14.02 -10.81 3.05
C ALA A 167 -14.19 -10.17 1.66
N ARG A 168 -15.34 -9.51 1.42
CA ARG A 168 -15.57 -8.77 0.17
C ARG A 168 -14.60 -7.62 0.00
N ALA A 169 -14.32 -6.86 1.07
CA ALA A 169 -13.35 -5.76 1.03
C ALA A 169 -11.93 -6.27 0.74
N LEU A 170 -11.52 -7.36 1.38
CA LEU A 170 -10.19 -7.96 1.18
C LEU A 170 -10.03 -8.55 -0.22
N HIS A 171 -11.07 -9.22 -0.73
CA HIS A 171 -11.09 -9.70 -2.11
C HIS A 171 -10.96 -8.56 -3.11
N ALA A 172 -11.73 -7.48 -2.93
CA ALA A 172 -11.65 -6.30 -3.79
C ALA A 172 -10.25 -5.66 -3.77
N PHE A 173 -9.62 -5.59 -2.59
CA PHE A 173 -8.24 -5.13 -2.46
C PHE A 173 -7.27 -5.97 -3.30
N TYR A 174 -7.28 -7.30 -3.15
CA TYR A 174 -6.38 -8.17 -3.92
C TYR A 174 -6.68 -8.16 -5.41
N ALA A 175 -7.96 -8.10 -5.81
CA ALA A 175 -8.34 -7.99 -7.22
C ALA A 175 -7.71 -6.75 -7.86
N ARG A 176 -7.75 -5.58 -7.18
CA ARG A 176 -7.10 -4.36 -7.68
C ARG A 176 -5.59 -4.48 -7.78
N ARG A 177 -4.93 -5.14 -6.82
CA ARG A 177 -3.48 -5.42 -6.91
C ARG A 177 -3.14 -6.32 -8.09
N HIS A 178 -3.94 -7.37 -8.33
CA HIS A 178 -3.76 -8.27 -9.47
C HIS A 178 -3.96 -7.55 -10.80
N GLU A 179 -5.00 -6.73 -10.91
CA GLU A 179 -5.26 -5.90 -12.10
C GLU A 179 -4.09 -4.95 -12.40
N GLN A 180 -3.53 -4.29 -11.38
CA GLN A 180 -2.34 -3.44 -11.58
C GLN A 180 -1.13 -4.26 -12.03
N SER A 181 -0.93 -5.44 -11.44
CA SER A 181 0.18 -6.35 -11.79
C SER A 181 0.03 -7.05 -13.14
N ALA A 182 -1.13 -6.97 -13.81
CA ALA A 182 -1.36 -7.53 -15.15
C ALA A 182 -0.32 -7.04 -16.17
N ALA A 183 0.16 -5.82 -16.01
CA ALA A 183 1.20 -5.21 -16.85
C ALA A 183 2.48 -6.07 -16.95
N ILE A 184 2.80 -6.88 -15.92
CA ILE A 184 3.94 -7.81 -15.96
C ILE A 184 3.80 -8.80 -17.12
N VAL A 185 2.63 -9.40 -17.24
CA VAL A 185 2.35 -10.47 -18.22
C VAL A 185 2.13 -9.87 -19.60
N GLU A 186 1.51 -8.69 -19.68
CA GLU A 186 1.36 -7.94 -20.94
C GLU A 186 2.72 -7.59 -21.54
N ARG A 187 3.65 -7.06 -20.72
CA ARG A 187 5.03 -6.78 -21.18
C ARG A 187 5.77 -8.05 -21.58
N ALA A 188 5.58 -9.15 -20.86
CA ALA A 188 6.16 -10.45 -21.21
C ALA A 188 5.63 -11.00 -22.55
N ALA A 189 4.32 -10.88 -22.80
CA ALA A 189 3.70 -11.27 -24.06
C ALA A 189 4.23 -10.42 -25.23
N ALA A 190 4.38 -9.11 -25.03
CA ALA A 190 4.97 -8.21 -26.04
C ALA A 190 6.43 -8.57 -26.38
N ARG A 191 7.18 -9.15 -25.44
CA ARG A 191 8.54 -9.69 -25.66
C ARG A 191 8.56 -11.12 -26.22
N GLY A 192 7.41 -11.78 -26.32
CA GLY A 192 7.31 -13.17 -26.77
C GLY A 192 7.72 -14.22 -25.73
N GLU A 193 7.80 -13.86 -24.44
CA GLU A 193 8.12 -14.81 -23.36
C GLU A 193 6.97 -15.77 -23.04
N VAL A 194 5.73 -15.40 -23.38
CA VAL A 194 4.51 -16.20 -23.20
C VAL A 194 3.60 -16.09 -24.43
N PRO A 195 2.72 -17.07 -24.68
CA PRO A 195 1.76 -17.01 -25.78
C PRO A 195 0.85 -15.78 -25.69
N ALA A 196 0.52 -15.21 -26.85
CA ALA A 196 -0.52 -14.20 -26.94
C ALA A 196 -1.86 -14.76 -26.44
N GLY A 197 -2.59 -13.98 -25.65
CA GLY A 197 -3.85 -14.41 -25.03
C GLY A 197 -3.71 -15.10 -23.67
N THR A 198 -2.48 -15.21 -23.13
CA THR A 198 -2.27 -15.61 -21.73
C THR A 198 -3.03 -14.66 -20.79
N ASP A 199 -3.85 -15.20 -19.88
CA ASP A 199 -4.58 -14.40 -18.88
C ASP A 199 -3.60 -13.76 -17.87
N PRO A 200 -3.45 -12.43 -17.88
CA PRO A 200 -2.52 -11.74 -16.99
C PRO A 200 -2.88 -11.89 -15.51
N ALA A 201 -4.16 -11.81 -15.19
CA ALA A 201 -4.64 -11.82 -13.82
C ALA A 201 -4.44 -13.21 -13.20
N GLU A 202 -4.65 -14.27 -13.98
CA GLU A 202 -4.46 -15.63 -13.48
C GLU A 202 -2.99 -15.99 -13.27
N VAL A 203 -2.10 -15.58 -14.16
CA VAL A 203 -0.65 -15.77 -13.97
C VAL A 203 -0.16 -15.04 -12.70
N VAL A 204 -0.59 -13.80 -12.50
CA VAL A 204 -0.27 -13.04 -11.29
C VAL A 204 -0.81 -13.73 -10.04
N ARG A 205 -2.08 -14.13 -10.05
CA ARG A 205 -2.74 -14.83 -8.94
C ARG A 205 -1.98 -16.11 -8.59
N ALA A 206 -1.69 -16.96 -9.57
CA ALA A 206 -0.98 -18.22 -9.38
C ALA A 206 0.44 -18.02 -8.80
N ALA A 207 1.12 -16.93 -9.16
CA ALA A 207 2.45 -16.61 -8.65
C ALA A 207 2.47 -16.19 -7.18
N VAL A 208 1.41 -15.54 -6.68
CA VAL A 208 1.36 -14.99 -5.31
C VAL A 208 0.47 -15.77 -4.35
N ALA A 209 -0.50 -16.54 -4.85
CA ALA A 209 -1.46 -17.30 -4.03
C ALA A 209 -0.78 -18.23 -2.99
N PRO A 210 0.30 -18.96 -3.31
CA PRO A 210 0.98 -19.81 -2.32
C PRO A 210 1.60 -19.06 -1.15
N LEU A 211 1.76 -17.73 -1.22
CA LEU A 211 2.33 -16.93 -0.14
C LEU A 211 1.31 -16.65 0.98
N TYR A 212 0.02 -16.89 0.74
CA TYR A 212 -1.06 -16.66 1.69
C TYR A 212 -1.49 -17.92 2.46
N HIS A 213 -0.86 -19.07 2.22
CA HIS A 213 -1.13 -20.37 2.84
C HIS A 213 0.12 -20.95 3.49
#